data_AF-A0A7J8BMK3-F1
#
_entry.id   AF-A0A7J8BMK3-F1
#
_cell.length_a   1.000
_cell.length_b   1.000
_cell.length_c   1.000
_cell.angle_alpha   90.00
_cell.angle_beta   90.00
_cell.angle_gamma   90.00
#
_symmetry.space_group_name_H-M   'P 1'
#
loop_
_entity.id
_entity.type
_entity.pdbx_description
1 polymer ?
#
loop_
_entity_poly.entity_id
_entity_poly.type
_entity_poly.pdbx_seq_one_letter_code
_entity_poly.pdbx_strand_id
1 'polypeptide(L)'
;MSQYLNSLKIGDVVEFRGPSGLLTYTGKGNFNIQPNKKSPPEPRVAKRLGMIAGGTGITPMFQLIRAILKDPGDPTQCCLLFANQVEDSATIRGQSPEPNPS
;
A
#
# COMPACT_ATOMS: atom_id res chain seq x y z
N MET A 1 1.01 -19.68 -6.02
CA MET A 1 1.84 -18.93 -5.06
C MET A 1 1.25 -18.91 -3.65
N SER A 2 -0.04 -18.59 -3.47
CA SER A 2 -0.68 -18.57 -2.14
C SER A 2 -0.59 -19.91 -1.39
N GLN A 3 -0.87 -21.03 -2.06
CA GLN A 3 -0.76 -22.37 -1.46
C GLN A 3 0.69 -22.76 -1.12
N TYR A 4 1.65 -22.31 -1.94
CA TYR A 4 3.07 -22.53 -1.70
C TYR A 4 3.52 -21.80 -0.43
N LEU A 5 3.14 -20.52 -0.28
CA LEU A 5 3.42 -19.76 0.95
C LEU A 5 2.78 -20.39 2.18
N ASN A 6 1.60 -20.98 2.05
CA ASN A 6 0.91 -21.66 3.16
C ASN A 6 1.58 -22.97 3.59
N SER A 7 2.40 -23.58 2.72
CA SER A 7 3.09 -24.85 2.99
C SER A 7 4.48 -24.69 3.60
N LEU A 8 4.99 -23.47 3.70
CA LEU A 8 6.32 -23.17 4.23
C LEU A 8 6.36 -23.38 5.75
N LYS A 9 7.45 -23.97 6.21
CA LYS A 9 7.75 -24.17 7.63
C LYS A 9 8.65 -23.05 8.14
N ILE A 10 8.63 -22.86 9.45
CA ILE A 10 9.56 -21.94 10.12
C ILE A 10 10.99 -22.43 9.83
N GLY A 11 11.78 -21.60 9.16
CA GLY A 11 13.15 -21.91 8.73
C GLY A 11 13.33 -22.05 7.21
N ASP A 12 12.25 -22.13 6.44
CA ASP A 12 12.33 -22.16 4.98
C ASP A 12 12.71 -20.80 4.40
N VAL A 13 13.48 -20.80 3.31
CA VAL A 13 13.95 -19.59 2.62
C VAL A 13 13.07 -19.30 1.41
N VAL A 14 12.69 -18.04 1.23
CA VAL A 14 11.95 -17.54 0.07
C VAL A 14 12.74 -16.44 -0.59
N GLU A 15 12.92 -16.52 -1.91
CA GLU A 15 13.58 -15.46 -2.68
C GLU A 15 12.60 -14.31 -2.96
N PHE A 16 13.02 -13.09 -2.59
CA PHE A 16 12.28 -11.87 -2.88
C PHE A 16 13.03 -11.03 -3.90
N ARG A 17 12.29 -10.47 -4.87
CA ARG A 17 12.83 -9.52 -5.85
C ARG A 17 12.03 -8.22 -5.81
N GLY A 18 12.73 -7.10 -5.64
CA GLY A 18 12.15 -5.76 -5.64
C GLY A 18 13.24 -4.70 -5.42
N PRO A 19 12.91 -3.39 -5.51
CA PRO A 19 11.59 -2.80 -5.73
C PRO A 19 11.14 -2.89 -7.21
N SER A 20 9.85 -3.11 -7.43
CA SER A 20 9.24 -3.11 -8.77
C SER A 20 7.96 -2.29 -8.73
N GLY A 21 7.90 -1.26 -9.56
CA GLY A 21 6.75 -0.37 -9.66
C GLY A 21 7.09 0.80 -10.57
N LEU A 22 6.07 1.30 -11.27
CA LEU A 22 6.20 2.51 -12.11
C LEU A 22 5.81 3.78 -11.35
N LEU A 23 5.31 3.64 -10.11
CA LEU A 23 4.85 4.73 -9.28
C LEU A 23 5.63 4.72 -7.96
N THR A 24 6.25 5.85 -7.65
CA THR A 24 6.95 6.07 -6.38
C THR A 24 6.38 7.31 -5.71
N TYR A 25 6.00 7.17 -4.43
CA TYR A 25 5.59 8.30 -3.61
C TYR A 25 6.79 8.88 -2.87
N THR A 26 7.07 10.17 -3.06
CA THR A 26 8.21 10.86 -2.43
C THR A 26 7.79 11.76 -1.26
N GLY A 27 6.51 11.78 -0.90
CA GLY A 27 5.96 12.53 0.21
C GLY A 27 5.35 13.87 -0.19
N LYS A 28 4.52 14.44 0.69
CA LYS A 28 3.90 15.77 0.55
C LYS A 28 3.12 15.93 -0.76
N GLY A 29 2.47 14.85 -1.17
CA GLY A 29 1.68 14.78 -2.39
C GLY A 29 2.50 14.63 -3.68
N ASN A 30 3.82 14.42 -3.59
CA ASN A 30 4.68 14.22 -4.76
C ASN A 30 4.73 12.74 -5.17
N PHE A 31 4.48 12.51 -6.47
CA PHE A 31 4.49 11.21 -7.11
C PHE A 31 5.42 11.24 -8.31
N ASN A 32 6.27 10.24 -8.43
CA ASN A 32 7.06 9.99 -9.63
C ASN A 32 6.40 8.85 -10.39
N ILE A 33 5.86 9.14 -11.58
CA ILE A 33 5.13 8.18 -12.40
C ILE A 33 5.90 7.96 -13.70
N GLN A 34 6.32 6.73 -13.94
CA GLN A 34 6.93 6.31 -15.20
C GLN A 34 5.82 5.84 -16.14
N PRO A 35 5.66 6.44 -17.34
CA PRO A 35 4.72 5.95 -18.33
C PRO A 35 5.04 4.50 -18.74
N ASN A 36 6.33 4.22 -18.94
CA ASN A 36 6.86 2.93 -19.34
C ASN A 36 8.19 2.68 -18.60
N LYS A 37 8.61 1.41 -18.46
CA LYS A 37 9.91 1.02 -17.83
C LYS A 37 11.15 1.64 -18.47
N LYS A 38 11.03 2.17 -19.68
CA LYS A 38 12.12 2.78 -20.46
C LYS A 38 12.11 4.31 -20.42
N SER A 39 11.04 4.90 -19.90
CA SER A 39 10.84 6.35 -19.85
C SER A 39 11.30 6.90 -18.49
N PRO A 40 11.83 8.13 -18.44
CA PRO A 40 12.14 8.77 -17.18
C PRO A 40 10.86 8.97 -16.34
N PRO A 41 10.96 8.96 -15.00
CA PRO A 41 9.83 9.26 -14.13
C PRO A 41 9.39 10.72 -14.29
N GLU A 42 8.08 10.92 -14.41
CA GLU A 42 7.46 12.24 -14.46
C GLU A 42 6.93 12.62 -13.07
N PRO A 43 7.38 13.75 -12.49
CA PRO A 43 6.87 14.24 -11.22
C PRO A 43 5.44 14.78 -11.38
N ARG A 44 4.56 14.39 -10.46
CA ARG A 44 3.17 14.80 -10.37
C ARG A 44 2.88 15.18 -8.93
N VAL A 45 2.16 16.27 -8.72
CA VAL A 45 1.74 16.71 -7.38
C VAL A 45 0.22 16.56 -7.27
N ALA A 46 -0.24 15.84 -6.25
CA ALA A 46 -1.65 15.66 -5.98
C ALA A 46 -1.97 16.06 -4.53
N LYS A 47 -2.92 17.00 -4.37
CA LYS A 47 -3.46 17.38 -3.05
C LYS A 47 -4.53 16.43 -2.56
N ARG A 48 -5.24 15.80 -3.50
CA ARG A 48 -6.31 14.82 -3.24
C ARG A 48 -6.04 13.57 -4.04
N LEU A 49 -6.06 12.44 -3.36
CA LEU A 49 -5.80 11.13 -3.93
C LEU A 49 -7.07 10.29 -3.83
N GLY A 50 -7.70 10.04 -4.98
CA GLY A 50 -8.76 9.06 -5.11
C GLY A 50 -8.17 7.69 -5.39
N MET A 51 -8.47 6.70 -4.55
CA MET A 51 -8.01 5.32 -4.68
C MET A 51 -9.22 4.41 -4.86
N ILE A 52 -9.15 3.49 -5.81
CA ILE A 52 -10.14 2.45 -6.01
C ILE A 52 -9.41 1.12 -5.88
N ALA A 53 -9.87 0.26 -4.97
CA ALA A 53 -9.29 -1.04 -4.74
C ALA A 53 -10.37 -2.13 -4.66
N GLY A 54 -9.99 -3.35 -5.03
CA GLY A 54 -10.81 -4.53 -4.80
C GLY A 54 -9.97 -5.75 -4.43
N GLY A 55 -10.50 -6.60 -3.55
CA GLY A 55 -9.80 -7.79 -3.05
C GLY A 55 -8.41 -7.49 -2.50
N THR A 56 -7.40 -8.25 -2.93
CA THR A 56 -5.99 -8.09 -2.49
C THR A 56 -5.33 -6.80 -2.98
N GLY A 57 -5.94 -6.10 -3.94
CA GLY A 57 -5.51 -4.81 -4.47
C GLY A 57 -5.56 -3.65 -3.47
N ILE A 58 -6.08 -3.86 -2.26
CA ILE A 58 -6.02 -2.88 -1.17
C ILE A 58 -4.60 -2.68 -0.61
N THR A 59 -3.74 -3.69 -0.71
CA THR A 59 -2.38 -3.68 -0.13
C THR A 59 -1.51 -2.50 -0.60
N PRO A 60 -1.37 -2.20 -1.92
CA PRO A 60 -0.62 -1.03 -2.37
C PRO A 60 -1.27 0.30 -1.95
N MET A 61 -2.60 0.37 -1.86
CA MET A 61 -3.30 1.56 -1.38
C MET A 61 -3.00 1.80 0.11
N PHE A 62 -2.99 0.74 0.91
CA PHE A 62 -2.67 0.82 2.32
C PHE A 62 -1.21 1.23 2.57
N GLN A 63 -0.26 0.77 1.76
CA GLN A 63 1.14 1.22 1.82
C GLN A 63 1.25 2.75 1.62
N LEU A 64 0.49 3.29 0.67
CA LEU A 64 0.49 4.72 0.37
C LEU A 64 -0.18 5.55 1.47
N ILE A 65 -1.35 5.12 1.95
CA ILE A 65 -2.05 5.76 3.07
C ILE A 65 -1.14 5.82 4.30
N ARG A 66 -0.44 4.72 4.61
CA ARG A 66 0.51 4.67 5.74
C ARG A 66 1.67 5.63 5.58
N ALA A 67 2.25 5.73 4.38
CA ALA A 67 3.34 6.66 4.13
C ALA A 67 2.91 8.12 4.36
N ILE A 68 1.70 8.47 3.92
CA ILE A 68 1.10 9.80 4.11
C ILE A 68 0.83 10.07 5.59
N LEU A 69 0.14 9.16 6.29
CA LEU A 69 -0.21 9.34 7.71
C LEU A 69 1.01 9.34 8.64
N LYS A 70 2.15 8.82 8.20
CA LYS A 70 3.40 8.84 8.97
C LYS A 70 4.04 10.23 9.01
N ASP A 71 3.80 11.09 8.02
CA ASP A 71 4.29 12.46 7.99
C ASP A 71 3.14 13.43 8.33
N PRO A 72 3.11 14.02 9.55
CA PRO A 72 2.07 14.99 9.92
C PRO A 72 2.16 16.30 9.15
N GLY A 73 3.28 16.57 8.46
CA GLY A 73 3.45 17.72 7.56
C GLY A 73 2.93 17.47 6.15
N ASP A 74 2.34 16.30 5.88
CA ASP A 74 1.80 15.95 4.58
C ASP A 74 0.31 16.34 4.47
N PRO A 75 -0.04 17.33 3.62
CA PRO A 75 -1.42 17.78 3.49
C PRO A 75 -2.27 16.89 2.55
N THR A 76 -1.74 15.75 2.08
CA THR A 76 -2.41 14.91 1.07
C THR A 76 -3.68 14.28 1.64
N GLN A 77 -4.83 14.62 1.06
CA GLN A 77 -6.11 14.01 1.42
C GLN A 77 -6.33 12.72 0.62
N CYS A 78 -6.66 11.63 1.30
CA CYS A 78 -6.88 10.32 0.69
C CYS A 78 -8.36 9.91 0.78
N CYS A 79 -8.94 9.50 -0.34
CA CYS A 79 -10.27 8.87 -0.41
C CYS A 79 -10.13 7.47 -1.01
N LEU A 80 -10.50 6.43 -0.26
CA LEU A 80 -10.44 5.04 -0.72
C LEU A 80 -11.85 4.49 -0.93
N LEU A 81 -12.16 4.08 -2.15
CA LEU A 81 -13.32 3.26 -2.48
C LEU A 81 -12.86 1.80 -2.55
N PHE A 82 -13.32 0.97 -1.63
CA PHE A 82 -12.99 -0.45 -1.59
C PHE A 82 -14.22 -1.31 -1.93
N ALA A 83 -14.10 -2.13 -2.97
CA ALA A 83 -15.13 -3.07 -3.38
C ALA A 83 -14.71 -4.50 -3.06
N ASN A 84 -15.51 -5.22 -2.27
CA ASN A 84 -15.27 -6.62 -1.90
C ASN A 84 -16.53 -7.46 -2.14
N GLN A 85 -16.37 -8.74 -2.49
CA GLN A 85 -17.51 -9.63 -2.82
C GLN A 85 -18.13 -10.30 -1.59
N VAL A 86 -17.49 -10.25 -0.42
CA VAL A 86 -17.99 -10.82 0.84
C VAL A 86 -17.59 -9.90 2.00
N GLU A 87 -18.53 -9.55 2.88
CA GLU A 87 -18.35 -8.68 4.06
C GLU A 87 -17.25 -9.16 5.04
N ASP A 88 -16.82 -10.43 4.93
CA ASP A 88 -16.05 -11.15 5.96
C ASP A 88 -14.51 -11.13 5.79
N SER A 89 -13.97 -10.55 4.70
CA SER A 89 -12.50 -10.52 4.47
C SER A 89 -11.82 -9.19 4.73
N ALA A 90 -12.50 -8.24 5.38
CA ALA A 90 -11.97 -6.93 5.75
C ALA A 90 -11.33 -6.91 7.16
N THR A 91 -10.53 -7.90 7.54
CA THR A 91 -9.81 -7.86 8.83
C THR A 91 -8.37 -7.37 8.64
N ILE A 92 -8.21 -6.04 8.67
CA ILE A 92 -6.95 -5.38 9.07
C ILE A 92 -7.14 -4.89 10.53
N ARG A 93 -7.60 -5.74 11.44
CA ARG A 93 -7.83 -5.39 12.87
C ARG A 93 -6.58 -5.54 13.75
N GLY A 94 -5.37 -5.45 13.18
CA GLY A 94 -4.14 -5.76 13.91
C GLY A 94 -3.14 -4.62 14.09
N GLN A 95 -3.40 -3.41 13.59
CA GLN A 95 -2.42 -2.31 13.68
C GLN A 95 -2.99 -1.04 14.33
N SER A 96 -3.88 -1.22 15.31
CA SER A 96 -4.12 -0.23 16.35
C SER A 96 -3.31 -0.65 17.58
N PRO A 97 -2.38 0.16 18.09
CA PRO A 97 -1.70 -0.14 19.35
C PRO A 97 -2.73 0.03 20.46
N GLU A 98 -3.29 -1.07 20.98
CA GLU A 98 -4.04 -0.99 22.23
C GLU A 98 -3.09 -0.69 23.39
N PRO A 99 -3.45 0.24 24.30
CA PRO A 99 -2.68 0.48 25.51
C PRO A 99 -2.90 -0.69 26.47
N ASN A 100 -1.79 -1.25 26.93
CA ASN A 100 -1.73 -2.35 27.89
C ASN A 100 -2.45 -1.95 29.20
N PRO A 101 -3.51 -2.65 29.65
CA PRO A 101 -4.05 -2.42 30.99
C PRO A 101 -3.18 -3.14 32.03
N SER A 102 -2.99 -2.45 33.16
CA SER A 102 -2.25 -2.90 34.35
C SER A 102 -3.00 -3.98 35.11
#